data_AF-A0AAE0VK37-F1
#
_entry.id   AF-A0AAE0VK37-F1
#
_cell.length_a   1.000
_cell.length_b   1.000
_cell.length_c   1.000
_cell.angle_alpha   90.00
_cell.angle_beta   90.00
_cell.angle_gamma   90.00
#
_symmetry.space_group_name_H-M   'P 1'
#
loop_
_entity.id
_entity.type
_entity.pdbx_description
1 polymer ?
#
loop_
_entity_poly.entity_id
_entity_poly.type
_entity_poly.pdbx_seq_one_letter_code
_entity_poly.pdbx_strand_id
1 'polypeptide(L)'
;MESGKTLNTLFVCIFLMTVIDTSAESCPTNDCIIYDISSQTNCTEVSEESPTFDCRWSSGLNINVDEVILKGRIVAYKIKWFNEHWSGWYVSGINDIDIKYNTAERSCSIPCKANTLRRMWSYFYDHIHLYIICKNP
;
A
#
# COMPACT_ATOMS: atom_id res chain seq x y z
N MET A 1 -48.36 -0.99 -58.37
CA MET A 1 -47.55 -1.66 -57.34
C MET A 1 -48.11 -1.28 -55.98
N GLU A 2 -48.27 -2.28 -55.13
CA GLU A 2 -49.16 -2.38 -53.95
C GLU A 2 -49.02 -1.22 -52.94
N SER A 3 -50.14 -0.60 -52.51
CA SER A 3 -50.96 -0.93 -51.33
C SER A 3 -50.30 -0.58 -49.99
N GLY A 4 -50.49 0.66 -49.54
CA GLY A 4 -50.24 1.07 -48.16
C GLY A 4 -51.56 1.04 -47.37
N LYS A 5 -51.76 -0.01 -46.55
CA LYS A 5 -52.88 -0.10 -45.61
C LYS A 5 -52.39 -0.07 -44.16
N THR A 6 -53.18 0.65 -43.38
CA THR A 6 -53.53 0.44 -41.96
C THR A 6 -52.54 0.78 -40.85
N LEU A 7 -52.85 1.92 -40.22
CA LEU A 7 -52.92 2.22 -38.80
C LEU A 7 -52.90 0.99 -37.87
N ASN A 8 -52.01 0.99 -36.87
CA ASN A 8 -52.21 0.23 -35.63
C ASN A 8 -51.65 1.01 -34.44
N THR A 9 -52.57 1.40 -33.58
CA THR A 9 -52.37 1.94 -32.24
C THR A 9 -51.78 0.86 -31.34
N LEU A 10 -50.68 1.13 -30.63
CA LEU A 10 -50.43 0.49 -29.34
C LEU A 10 -49.76 1.47 -28.38
N PHE A 11 -50.58 2.00 -27.49
CA PHE A 11 -50.18 2.59 -26.21
C PHE A 11 -49.62 1.46 -25.33
N VAL A 12 -48.35 1.51 -24.93
CA VAL A 12 -47.91 0.97 -23.64
C VAL A 12 -46.78 1.86 -23.10
N CYS A 13 -47.17 2.77 -22.20
CA CYS A 13 -46.30 3.32 -21.17
C CYS A 13 -45.60 2.19 -20.41
N ILE A 14 -44.34 2.36 -20.00
CA ILE A 14 -43.89 2.03 -18.63
C ILE A 14 -42.53 2.71 -18.40
N PHE A 15 -42.62 3.78 -17.62
CA PHE A 15 -41.73 4.24 -16.55
C PHE A 15 -40.21 4.06 -16.67
N LEU A 16 -39.55 5.23 -16.65
CA LEU A 16 -38.26 5.44 -15.98
C LEU A 16 -38.16 4.61 -14.69
N MET A 17 -37.08 3.84 -14.57
CA MET A 17 -36.47 3.57 -13.27
C MET A 17 -35.01 3.96 -13.40
N THR A 18 -34.73 5.23 -13.12
CA THR A 18 -33.42 5.65 -12.65
C THR A 18 -33.08 4.78 -11.44
N VAL A 19 -32.03 3.98 -11.53
CA VAL A 19 -31.45 3.32 -10.35
C VAL A 19 -30.82 4.43 -9.53
N ILE A 20 -31.55 4.88 -8.51
CA ILE A 20 -31.00 5.75 -7.49
C ILE A 20 -30.34 4.81 -6.48
N ASP A 21 -29.02 4.64 -6.58
CA ASP A 21 -28.25 4.05 -5.48
C ASP A 21 -28.13 5.09 -4.36
N THR A 22 -29.19 5.22 -3.56
CA THR A 22 -29.10 5.86 -2.25
C THR A 22 -28.72 4.79 -1.23
N SER A 23 -27.44 4.46 -1.12
CA SER A 23 -26.90 3.85 0.09
C SER A 23 -26.69 4.94 1.15
N ALA A 24 -27.78 5.53 1.62
CA ALA A 24 -27.80 6.12 2.95
C ALA A 24 -28.46 5.08 3.85
N GLU A 25 -27.65 4.21 4.44
CA GLU A 25 -28.09 3.26 5.46
C GLU A 25 -28.66 4.07 6.63
N SER A 26 -29.99 4.26 6.66
CA SER A 26 -30.67 4.83 7.80
C SER A 26 -30.90 3.71 8.81
N CYS A 27 -30.23 3.83 9.95
CA CYS A 27 -30.28 2.82 11.00
C CYS A 27 -31.69 2.74 11.64
N PRO A 28 -32.42 1.61 11.53
CA PRO A 28 -33.81 1.54 11.97
C PRO A 28 -34.01 1.07 13.42
N THR A 29 -32.94 0.81 14.19
CA THR A 29 -33.05 0.24 15.54
C THR A 29 -32.22 1.00 16.57
N ASN A 30 -32.67 0.97 17.83
CA ASN A 30 -32.05 1.65 18.96
C ASN A 30 -30.65 1.10 19.34
N ASP A 31 -30.23 -0.03 18.74
CA ASP A 31 -28.96 -0.70 19.01
C ASP A 31 -27.91 -0.49 17.88
N CYS A 32 -28.18 0.37 16.91
CA CYS A 32 -27.20 0.68 15.86
C CYS A 32 -26.10 1.62 16.38
N ILE A 33 -24.85 1.15 16.31
CA ILE A 33 -23.66 1.97 16.52
C ILE A 33 -23.16 2.43 15.14
N ILE A 34 -23.34 3.71 14.85
CA ILE A 34 -22.68 4.37 13.71
C ILE A 34 -21.26 4.72 14.17
N TYR A 35 -20.25 4.14 13.51
CA TYR A 35 -18.85 4.47 13.74
C TYR A 35 -18.20 5.01 12.47
N ASP A 36 -17.43 6.09 12.63
CA ASP A 36 -16.70 6.72 11.53
C ASP A 36 -15.33 6.03 11.35
N ILE A 37 -15.19 5.21 10.31
CA ILE A 37 -13.93 4.56 9.95
C ILE A 37 -13.07 5.40 9.00
N SER A 38 -13.51 6.60 8.61
CA SER A 38 -12.80 7.43 7.63
C SER A 38 -11.43 7.89 8.11
N SER A 39 -11.15 7.81 9.42
CA SER A 39 -9.85 8.13 10.01
C SER A 39 -8.94 6.91 10.22
N GLN A 40 -9.40 5.69 9.92
CA GLN A 40 -8.61 4.48 10.12
C GLN A 40 -7.50 4.38 9.07
N THR A 41 -6.30 4.05 9.53
CA THR A 41 -5.15 3.81 8.67
C THR A 41 -5.41 2.60 7.78
N ASN A 42 -5.27 2.76 6.47
CA ASN A 42 -5.38 1.65 5.52
C ASN A 42 -4.00 1.00 5.35
N CYS A 43 -3.91 -0.30 5.63
CA CYS A 43 -2.68 -1.06 5.48
C CYS A 43 -2.80 -2.06 4.33
N THR A 44 -1.82 -2.04 3.42
CA THR A 44 -1.75 -2.96 2.29
C THR A 44 -0.40 -3.67 2.26
N GLU A 45 -0.43 -4.95 1.88
CA GLU A 45 0.78 -5.67 1.52
C GLU A 45 1.16 -5.32 0.08
N VAL A 46 2.41 -4.96 -0.12
CA VAL A 46 3.02 -4.75 -1.44
C VAL A 46 3.99 -5.91 -1.67
N SER A 47 3.66 -6.74 -2.65
CA SER A 47 4.36 -7.99 -2.94
C SER A 47 5.45 -7.83 -3.99
N GLU A 48 6.63 -8.40 -3.73
CA GLU A 48 7.72 -8.62 -4.69
C GLU A 48 8.21 -7.38 -5.46
N GLU A 49 8.47 -6.30 -4.72
CA GLU A 49 9.11 -5.10 -5.26
C GLU A 49 10.56 -5.38 -5.66
N SER A 50 10.91 -4.88 -6.85
CA SER A 50 12.29 -4.90 -7.33
C SER A 50 13.20 -4.03 -6.45
N PRO A 51 14.53 -4.24 -6.47
CA PRO A 51 15.45 -3.33 -5.81
C PRO A 51 15.20 -1.88 -6.23
N THR A 52 15.10 -1.00 -5.25
CA THR A 52 14.76 0.41 -5.51
C THR A 52 15.93 1.21 -6.05
N PHE A 53 17.16 0.78 -5.74
CA PHE A 53 18.41 1.53 -5.95
C PHE A 53 18.39 2.95 -5.36
N ASP A 54 17.48 3.23 -4.42
CA ASP A 54 17.40 4.52 -3.75
C ASP A 54 18.28 4.52 -2.50
N CYS A 55 19.35 5.31 -2.56
CA CYS A 55 20.33 5.44 -1.49
C CYS A 55 19.74 5.84 -0.13
N ARG A 56 18.54 6.42 -0.10
CA ARG A 56 17.86 6.73 1.17
C ARG A 56 17.53 5.48 1.99
N TRP A 57 17.25 4.33 1.36
CA TRP A 57 17.08 3.06 2.09
C TRP A 57 18.36 2.61 2.78
N SER A 58 19.51 2.90 2.18
CA SER A 58 20.81 2.52 2.70
C SER A 58 21.18 3.24 4.01
N SER A 59 20.41 4.26 4.41
CA SER A 59 20.71 5.14 5.54
C SER A 59 20.27 4.58 6.91
N GLY A 60 21.25 4.06 7.65
CA GLY A 60 21.24 3.91 9.12
C GLY A 60 19.93 3.50 9.82
N LEU A 61 19.63 4.18 10.93
CA LEU A 61 18.48 3.96 11.81
C LEU A 61 17.31 4.92 11.53
N ASN A 62 17.35 5.69 10.42
CA ASN A 62 16.35 6.72 10.15
C ASN A 62 14.96 6.11 9.94
N ILE A 63 14.10 6.22 10.95
CA ILE A 63 12.80 5.55 11.01
C ILE A 63 11.72 6.10 10.07
N ASN A 64 11.97 7.20 9.34
CA ASN A 64 10.95 7.87 8.52
C ASN A 64 11.26 7.81 7.01
N VAL A 65 12.19 6.94 6.58
CA VAL A 65 12.57 6.83 5.16
C VAL A 65 11.38 6.39 4.30
N ASP A 66 10.59 5.45 4.82
CA ASP A 66 9.32 5.01 4.27
C ASP A 66 8.29 6.14 4.13
N GLU A 67 8.13 6.99 5.13
CA GLU A 67 7.22 8.15 5.06
C GLU A 67 7.63 9.11 3.95
N VAL A 68 8.94 9.30 3.76
CA VAL A 68 9.48 10.17 2.71
C VAL A 68 9.28 9.58 1.31
N ILE A 69 9.61 8.30 1.12
CA ILE A 69 9.65 7.63 -0.19
C ILE A 69 8.26 7.12 -0.59
N LEU A 70 7.58 6.41 0.31
CA LEU A 70 6.36 5.66 0.02
C LEU A 70 5.08 6.38 0.48
N LYS A 71 5.21 7.50 1.20
CA LYS A 71 4.09 8.27 1.78
C LYS A 71 3.24 7.42 2.72
N GLY A 72 3.88 6.58 3.52
CA GLY A 72 3.25 5.72 4.52
C GLY A 72 4.30 5.08 5.41
N ARG A 73 3.85 4.36 6.44
CA ARG A 73 4.74 3.67 7.36
C ARG A 73 4.78 2.17 7.07
N ILE A 74 5.97 1.64 6.87
CA ILE A 74 6.18 0.20 6.80
C ILE A 74 6.12 -0.37 8.22
N VAL A 75 5.18 -1.27 8.45
CA VAL A 75 5.01 -1.93 9.76
C VAL A 75 5.71 -3.28 9.82
N ALA A 76 5.84 -3.97 8.69
CA ALA A 76 6.58 -5.22 8.59
C ALA A 76 7.09 -5.45 7.16
N TYR A 77 8.18 -6.20 7.00
CA TYR A 77 8.75 -6.51 5.70
C TYR A 77 9.55 -7.81 5.66
N LYS A 78 9.76 -8.33 4.44
CA LYS A 78 10.65 -9.45 4.15
C LYS A 78 11.61 -9.07 3.02
N ILE A 79 12.77 -9.72 3.01
CA ILE A 79 13.83 -9.53 2.03
C ILE A 79 14.08 -10.88 1.35
N LYS A 80 14.18 -10.90 0.02
CA LYS A 80 14.61 -12.06 -0.73
C LYS A 80 16.12 -11.98 -0.92
N TRP A 81 16.85 -12.88 -0.30
CA TRP A 81 18.31 -12.94 -0.38
C TRP A 81 18.78 -13.42 -1.75
N PHE A 82 20.06 -13.21 -2.07
CA PHE A 82 20.66 -13.68 -3.34
C PHE A 82 20.61 -15.20 -3.55
N ASN A 83 20.39 -15.98 -2.49
CA ASN A 83 20.11 -17.41 -2.59
C ASN A 83 18.63 -17.73 -2.84
N GLU A 84 17.84 -16.74 -3.23
CA GLU A 84 16.39 -16.80 -3.52
C GLU A 84 15.49 -17.09 -2.31
N HIS A 85 16.05 -17.27 -1.11
CA HIS A 85 15.27 -17.48 0.09
C HIS A 85 14.76 -16.17 0.68
N TRP A 86 13.49 -16.15 1.02
CA TRP A 86 12.90 -15.08 1.82
C TRP A 86 13.37 -15.15 3.27
N SER A 87 13.64 -13.99 3.87
CA SER A 87 13.78 -13.86 5.31
C SER A 87 12.48 -14.20 6.06
N GLY A 88 12.57 -14.31 7.38
CA GLY A 88 11.39 -14.11 8.24
C GLY A 88 10.88 -12.66 8.17
N TRP A 89 9.79 -12.38 8.89
CA TRP A 89 9.28 -11.02 9.02
C TRP A 89 10.18 -10.17 9.93
N TYR A 90 10.54 -9.00 9.42
CA TYR A 90 11.09 -7.91 10.20
C TYR A 90 9.98 -6.92 10.51
N VAL A 91 9.79 -6.61 11.78
CA VAL A 91 8.85 -5.61 12.28
C VAL A 91 9.65 -4.36 12.64
N SER A 92 9.28 -3.25 12.03
CA SER A 92 9.99 -1.98 12.16
C SER A 92 10.12 -1.56 13.63
N GLY A 93 11.36 -1.51 14.13
CA GLY A 93 11.69 -1.08 15.49
C GLY A 93 11.70 -2.18 16.54
N ILE A 94 11.37 -3.42 16.16
CA ILE A 94 11.30 -4.56 17.08
C ILE A 94 12.47 -5.52 16.85
N ASN A 95 12.59 -6.09 15.65
CA ASN A 95 13.59 -7.12 15.32
C ASN A 95 14.34 -6.81 14.02
N ASP A 96 14.35 -5.55 13.59
CA ASP A 96 14.80 -5.15 12.27
C ASP A 96 16.16 -4.44 12.25
N ILE A 97 16.96 -4.59 13.30
CA ILE A 97 18.34 -4.11 13.33
C ILE A 97 19.26 -5.13 12.66
N ASP A 98 20.04 -4.68 11.68
CA ASP A 98 21.03 -5.53 11.00
C ASP A 98 22.26 -5.73 11.90
N ILE A 99 22.83 -6.92 11.83
CA ILE A 99 24.11 -7.26 12.45
C ILE A 99 25.28 -6.56 11.75
N LYS A 100 25.12 -6.17 10.47
CA LYS A 100 26.15 -5.44 9.72
C LYS A 100 26.04 -3.93 9.93
N TYR A 101 27.20 -3.28 9.98
CA TYR A 101 27.32 -1.82 10.03
C TYR A 101 27.33 -1.20 8.61
N ASN A 102 27.03 0.09 8.53
CA ASN A 102 27.28 0.86 7.31
C ASN A 102 28.80 0.98 7.08
N THR A 103 29.26 0.58 5.89
CA THR A 103 30.64 0.76 5.45
C THR A 103 30.81 2.12 4.76
N ALA A 104 32.03 2.66 4.75
CA ALA A 104 32.34 3.94 4.12
C ALA A 104 32.19 3.94 2.59
N GLU A 105 32.17 2.76 1.97
CA GLU A 105 32.33 2.57 0.52
C GLU A 105 31.03 2.23 -0.22
N ARG A 106 29.85 2.54 0.34
CA ARG A 106 28.64 2.42 -0.50
C ARG A 106 28.71 3.45 -1.63
N SER A 107 28.27 3.05 -2.82
CA SER A 107 28.13 3.91 -4.01
C SER A 107 27.23 5.16 -3.78
N CYS A 108 26.66 5.30 -2.60
CA CYS A 108 25.82 6.40 -2.17
C CYS A 108 26.67 7.48 -1.49
N SER A 109 26.90 8.60 -2.18
CA SER A 109 27.74 9.71 -1.70
C SER A 109 27.17 10.50 -0.50
N ILE A 110 25.95 10.22 -0.02
CA ILE A 110 25.24 10.89 1.10
C ILE A 110 24.24 9.91 1.79
N PRO A 111 23.96 9.93 3.12
CA PRO A 111 24.77 10.21 4.30
C PRO A 111 24.88 8.91 5.13
N CYS A 112 25.45 7.85 4.57
CA CYS A 112 25.71 6.65 5.36
C CYS A 112 26.98 6.88 6.16
N LYS A 113 26.86 7.43 7.37
CA LYS A 113 28.02 7.55 8.27
C LYS A 113 28.58 6.14 8.49
N ALA A 114 29.84 5.94 8.13
CA ALA A 114 30.52 4.67 8.35
C ALA A 114 30.47 4.28 9.84
N ASN A 115 30.49 2.97 10.11
CA ASN A 115 30.46 2.40 11.45
C ASN A 115 29.19 2.78 12.25
N THR A 116 28.06 2.94 11.56
CA THR A 116 26.75 3.10 12.19
C THR A 116 25.89 1.85 12.01
N LEU A 117 25.03 1.59 13.00
CA LEU A 117 23.98 0.58 12.87
C LEU A 117 23.03 0.94 11.73
N ARG A 118 22.45 -0.09 11.12
CA ARG A 118 21.40 0.06 10.12
C ARG A 118 20.27 -0.91 10.38
N ARG A 119 19.13 -0.62 9.79
CA ARG A 119 18.00 -1.55 9.75
C ARG A 119 18.09 -2.51 8.57
N MET A 120 17.37 -3.62 8.66
CA MET A 120 17.29 -4.63 7.61
C MET A 120 16.70 -4.06 6.31
N TRP A 121 15.82 -3.06 6.35
CA TRP A 121 15.30 -2.41 5.14
C TRP A 121 16.38 -1.73 4.28
N SER A 122 17.64 -1.65 4.75
CA SER A 122 18.73 -1.13 3.94
C SER A 122 19.03 -1.99 2.72
N TYR A 123 18.57 -3.24 2.74
CA TYR A 123 18.58 -4.14 1.60
C TYR A 123 17.49 -3.84 0.56
N PHE A 124 16.54 -2.95 0.81
CA PHE A 124 15.58 -2.51 -0.23
C PHE A 124 16.27 -1.78 -1.39
N TYR A 125 17.50 -1.32 -1.17
CA TYR A 125 18.35 -0.75 -2.19
C TYR A 125 18.69 -1.76 -3.29
N ASP A 126 19.07 -2.99 -2.92
CA ASP A 126 19.70 -3.99 -3.81
C ASP A 126 19.02 -5.38 -3.80
N HIS A 127 17.99 -5.61 -2.99
CA HIS A 127 17.27 -6.87 -2.90
C HIS A 127 15.79 -6.69 -3.26
N ILE A 128 15.22 -7.77 -3.81
CA ILE A 128 13.77 -7.91 -3.93
C ILE A 128 13.19 -7.96 -2.52
N HIS A 129 12.08 -7.28 -2.32
CA HIS A 129 11.45 -7.14 -1.01
C HIS A 129 9.94 -7.13 -1.11
N LEU A 130 9.28 -7.35 0.02
CA LEU A 130 7.85 -7.13 0.17
C LEU A 130 7.61 -6.50 1.54
N TYR A 131 6.54 -5.73 1.67
CA TYR A 131 6.26 -5.00 2.91
C TYR A 131 4.78 -4.72 3.09
N ILE A 132 4.39 -4.56 4.35
CA ILE A 132 3.07 -4.06 4.74
C ILE A 132 3.24 -2.58 5.04
N ILE A 133 2.54 -1.72 4.30
CA ILE A 133 2.56 -0.27 4.47
C ILE A 133 1.19 0.24 4.92
N CYS A 134 1.20 1.10 5.92
CA CYS A 134 0.02 1.73 6.48
C CYS A 134 0.02 3.22 6.11
N LYS A 135 -1.07 3.69 5.50
CA LYS A 135 -1.25 5.08 5.06
C LYS A 135 -2.46 5.68 5.75
N ASN A 136 -2.30 6.92 6.24
CA ASN A 136 -3.44 7.71 6.65
C ASN A 136 -4.21 8.14 5.39
N PRO A 137 -5.54 8.20 5.45
CA PRO A 137 -6.38 8.66 4.35
C PRO A 137 -6.10 10.13 3.95
#